data_AF-A0A5C5V4J1-F1
#
_entry.id   AF-A0A5C5V4J1-F1
#
_cell.length_a   1.000
_cell.length_b   1.000
_cell.length_c   1.000
_cell.angle_alpha   90.00
_cell.angle_beta   90.00
_cell.angle_gamma   90.00
#
_symmetry.space_group_name_H-M   'P 1'
#
loop_
_entity.id
_entity.type
_entity.pdbx_description
1 polymer ?
#
loop_
_entity_poly.entity_id
_entity_poly.type
_entity_poly.pdbx_seq_one_letter_code
_entity_poly.pdbx_strand_id
1 'polypeptide(L)'
;MTEHTTRLDFHALTMEHDLLHDIHCVLSADDNGRLGQISLADKLNQLYDRLYEHFLAEEDGGYMSDVLFRAPHLADEAARLSGEHPLFLHEIRECRQAANEQSAPYSAELRGRFRKFAERYLHHEHHENSLAQRAFDVDIGVGD
;
A
#
# COMPACT_ATOMS: atom_id res chain seq x y z
N MET A 1 -19.03 -17.22 2.28
CA MET A 1 -18.79 -15.96 1.52
C MET A 1 -17.30 -15.58 1.55
N THR A 2 -16.38 -16.56 1.60
CA THR A 2 -14.95 -16.34 1.90
C THR A 2 -14.03 -16.25 0.67
N GLU A 3 -14.49 -16.70 -0.50
CA GLU A 3 -13.67 -16.77 -1.72
C GLU A 3 -13.74 -15.50 -2.58
N HIS A 4 -14.74 -14.65 -2.35
CA HIS A 4 -14.95 -13.42 -3.13
C HIS A 4 -14.15 -12.23 -2.60
N THR A 5 -13.96 -12.11 -1.28
CA THR A 5 -13.18 -11.04 -0.64
C THR A 5 -11.71 -11.14 -1.01
N THR A 6 -11.10 -12.32 -0.76
CA THR A 6 -9.69 -12.61 -1.08
C THR A 6 -9.29 -12.38 -2.55
N ARG A 7 -10.24 -12.52 -3.49
CA ARG A 7 -9.99 -12.28 -4.92
C ARG A 7 -10.06 -10.79 -5.30
N LEU A 8 -10.83 -9.99 -4.57
CA LEU A 8 -10.91 -8.54 -4.76
C LEU A 8 -9.68 -7.85 -4.18
N ASP A 9 -9.18 -8.32 -3.04
CA ASP A 9 -7.97 -7.80 -2.39
C ASP A 9 -6.74 -7.95 -3.30
N PHE A 10 -6.55 -9.12 -3.91
CA PHE A 10 -5.39 -9.37 -4.80
C PHE A 10 -5.35 -8.44 -6.03
N HIS A 11 -6.51 -8.08 -6.58
CA HIS A 11 -6.56 -7.17 -7.72
C HIS A 11 -6.22 -5.73 -7.31
N ALA A 12 -6.70 -5.29 -6.14
CA ALA A 12 -6.36 -3.98 -5.59
C ALA A 12 -4.85 -3.84 -5.36
N LEU A 13 -4.23 -4.83 -4.71
CA LEU A 13 -2.78 -4.88 -4.47
C LEU A 13 -1.98 -4.80 -5.78
N THR A 14 -2.41 -5.55 -6.81
CA THR A 14 -1.74 -5.51 -8.12
C THR A 14 -1.75 -4.11 -8.72
N MET A 15 -2.89 -3.39 -8.63
CA MET A 15 -3.00 -2.03 -9.14
C MET A 15 -2.12 -1.04 -8.36
N GLU A 16 -2.00 -1.20 -7.05
CA GLU A 16 -1.12 -0.39 -6.20
C GLU A 16 0.35 -0.62 -6.59
N HIS A 17 0.76 -1.87 -6.80
CA HIS A 17 2.12 -2.20 -7.24
C HIS A 17 2.44 -1.64 -8.62
N ASP A 18 1.50 -1.72 -9.56
CA ASP A 18 1.64 -1.11 -10.88
C ASP A 18 1.82 0.42 -10.78
N LEU A 19 1.07 1.08 -9.90
CA LEU A 19 1.20 2.52 -9.63
C LEU A 19 2.54 2.86 -8.99
N LEU A 20 3.01 2.09 -8.01
CA LEU A 20 4.33 2.27 -7.39
C LEU A 20 5.46 2.19 -8.42
N HIS A 21 5.39 1.17 -9.30
CA HIS A 21 6.37 0.98 -10.35
C HIS A 21 6.35 2.12 -11.37
N ASP A 22 5.16 2.54 -11.82
CA ASP A 22 5.01 3.62 -12.77
C ASP A 22 5.51 4.97 -12.20
N ILE A 23 5.21 5.27 -10.93
CA ILE A 23 5.75 6.45 -10.24
C ILE A 23 7.28 6.38 -10.14
N HIS A 24 7.84 5.21 -9.81
CA HIS A 24 9.29 5.03 -9.77
C HIS A 24 9.93 5.25 -11.15
N CYS A 25 9.30 4.80 -12.23
CA CYS A 25 9.74 5.06 -13.60
C CYS A 25 9.72 6.56 -13.93
N VAL A 26 8.65 7.29 -13.58
CA VAL A 26 8.54 8.74 -13.81
C VAL A 26 9.62 9.50 -13.02
N LEU A 27 9.85 9.12 -11.76
CA LEU A 27 10.88 9.71 -10.91
C LEU A 27 12.29 9.41 -11.44
N SER A 28 12.53 8.23 -12.00
CA SER A 28 13.84 7.83 -12.51
C SER A 28 14.14 8.35 -13.92
N ALA A 29 13.15 8.91 -14.62
CA ALA A 29 13.34 9.43 -15.96
C ALA A 29 14.17 10.72 -15.93
N ASP A 30 15.38 10.64 -16.47
CA ASP A 30 16.17 11.82 -16.87
C ASP A 30 15.50 12.40 -18.12
N ASP A 31 14.77 13.50 -17.95
CA ASP A 31 13.99 14.25 -18.95
C ASP A 31 14.37 13.94 -20.42
N ASN A 32 13.64 13.02 -21.05
CA ASN A 32 13.82 12.67 -22.47
C ASN A 32 12.48 12.71 -23.21
N GLY A 33 11.75 13.81 -23.02
CA GLY A 33 10.63 14.20 -23.88
C GLY A 33 9.40 13.29 -23.87
N ARG A 34 9.29 12.34 -22.92
CA ARG A 34 8.05 11.57 -22.74
C ARG A 34 7.06 12.39 -21.93
N LEU A 35 6.31 13.24 -22.64
CA LEU A 35 5.02 13.74 -22.19
C LEU A 35 4.06 12.54 -22.05
N GLY A 36 4.16 11.84 -20.92
CA GLY A 36 3.05 11.04 -20.44
C GLY A 36 1.88 11.97 -20.14
N GLN A 37 0.67 11.63 -20.58
CA GLN A 37 -0.54 12.45 -20.43
C GLN A 37 -0.93 12.72 -18.96
N ILE A 38 -0.29 12.05 -17.99
CA ILE A 38 -0.61 12.10 -16.56
C ILE A 38 0.63 12.56 -15.79
N SER A 39 0.48 13.62 -14.97
CA SER A 39 1.58 14.16 -14.17
C SER A 39 1.98 13.23 -13.02
N LEU A 40 3.18 13.40 -12.46
CA LEU A 40 3.59 12.69 -11.24
C LEU A 40 2.59 12.95 -10.09
N ALA A 41 2.10 14.19 -9.96
CA ALA A 41 1.15 14.56 -8.93
C ALA A 41 -0.19 13.81 -9.09
N ASP A 42 -0.66 13.61 -10.32
CA ASP A 42 -1.87 12.81 -10.59
C ASP A 42 -1.68 11.34 -10.27
N LYS A 43 -0.48 10.78 -10.51
CA LYS A 43 -0.16 9.38 -10.16
C LYS A 43 -0.07 9.19 -8.65
N LEU A 44 0.54 10.14 -7.95
CA LEU A 44 0.57 10.16 -6.48
C LEU A 44 -0.83 10.33 -5.88
N ASN A 45 -1.71 11.10 -6.52
CA ASN A 45 -3.11 11.18 -6.12
C ASN A 45 -3.84 9.84 -6.29
N GLN A 46 -3.69 9.20 -7.45
CA GLN A 46 -4.28 7.89 -7.68
C GLN A 46 -3.80 6.86 -6.64
N LEU A 47 -2.50 6.86 -6.33
CA LEU A 47 -1.96 6.01 -5.28
C LEU A 47 -2.57 6.36 -3.91
N TYR A 48 -2.67 7.64 -3.55
CA TYR A 48 -3.31 8.07 -2.29
C TYR A 48 -4.74 7.56 -2.16
N ASP A 49 -5.57 7.77 -3.18
CA ASP A 49 -6.98 7.38 -3.15
C ASP A 49 -7.10 5.86 -3.01
N ARG A 50 -6.26 5.09 -3.72
CA ARG A 50 -6.24 3.62 -3.62
C ARG A 50 -5.82 3.13 -2.24
N LEU A 51 -4.73 3.65 -1.70
CA LEU A 51 -4.30 3.29 -0.35
C LEU A 51 -5.37 3.62 0.69
N TYR A 52 -6.03 4.78 0.54
CA TYR A 52 -7.10 5.16 1.44
C TYR A 52 -8.29 4.19 1.36
N GLU A 53 -8.72 3.82 0.16
CA GLU A 53 -9.79 2.83 -0.04
C GLU A 53 -9.40 1.45 0.48
N HIS A 54 -8.14 1.03 0.28
CA HIS A 54 -7.60 -0.23 0.75
C HIS A 54 -7.58 -0.28 2.28
N PHE A 55 -6.94 0.69 2.95
CA PHE A 55 -6.90 0.75 4.41
C PHE A 55 -8.29 0.80 5.03
N LEU A 56 -9.20 1.60 4.45
CA LEU A 56 -10.59 1.64 4.91
C LEU A 56 -11.29 0.28 4.77
N ALA A 57 -11.05 -0.44 3.67
CA ALA A 57 -11.62 -1.77 3.48
C ALA A 57 -11.06 -2.78 4.49
N GLU A 58 -9.78 -2.70 4.85
CA GLU A 58 -9.16 -3.56 5.85
C GLU A 58 -9.72 -3.32 7.25
N GLU A 59 -9.91 -2.04 7.61
CA GLU A 59 -10.40 -1.61 8.92
C GLU A 59 -11.93 -1.77 9.08
N ASP A 60 -12.73 -1.50 8.04
CA ASP A 60 -14.21 -1.55 8.06
C ASP A 60 -14.73 -2.96 7.74
N GLY A 61 -14.28 -3.96 8.52
CA GLY A 61 -14.80 -5.33 8.41
C GLY A 61 -14.23 -6.15 7.25
N GLY A 62 -13.08 -5.75 6.70
CA GLY A 62 -12.35 -6.54 5.70
C GLY A 62 -11.62 -7.75 6.29
N TYR A 63 -10.65 -8.28 5.53
CA TYR A 63 -9.96 -9.52 5.90
C TYR A 63 -9.28 -9.44 7.27
N MET A 64 -8.88 -8.26 7.73
CA MET A 64 -8.28 -8.07 9.05
C MET A 64 -9.26 -8.44 10.18
N SER A 65 -10.55 -8.15 10.00
CA SER A 65 -11.60 -8.56 10.95
C SER A 65 -11.80 -10.08 10.96
N ASP A 66 -11.74 -10.74 9.79
CA ASP A 66 -11.75 -12.21 9.68
C ASP A 66 -10.51 -12.84 10.36
N VAL A 67 -9.34 -12.22 10.21
CA VAL A 67 -8.09 -12.66 10.86
C VAL A 67 -8.22 -12.59 12.39
N LEU A 68 -8.74 -11.48 12.91
CA LEU A 68 -8.94 -11.29 14.35
C LEU A 68 -10.01 -12.23 14.93
N PHE A 69 -11.04 -12.55 14.16
CA PHE A 69 -12.05 -13.52 14.56
C PHE A 69 -11.45 -14.93 14.74
N ARG A 70 -10.54 -15.33 13.85
CA ARG A 70 -9.88 -16.65 13.88
C ARG A 70 -8.73 -16.72 14.88
N ALA A 71 -7.95 -15.65 14.99
CA ALA A 71 -6.72 -15.60 15.77
C ALA A 71 -6.69 -14.34 16.65
N PRO A 72 -7.50 -14.28 17.73
CA PRO A 72 -7.59 -13.09 18.59
C PRO A 72 -6.27 -12.75 19.30
N HIS A 73 -5.35 -13.70 19.41
CA HIS A 73 -4.00 -13.48 19.95
C HIS A 73 -3.12 -12.61 19.04
N LEU A 74 -3.50 -12.40 17.77
CA LEU A 74 -2.82 -11.51 16.83
C LEU A 74 -3.33 -10.05 16.89
N ALA A 75 -4.26 -9.74 17.79
CA ALA A 75 -4.89 -8.42 17.89
C ALA A 75 -3.89 -7.27 18.11
N ASP A 76 -2.85 -7.48 18.92
CA ASP A 76 -1.83 -6.46 19.16
C ASP A 76 -1.00 -6.18 17.89
N GLU A 77 -0.67 -7.23 17.14
CA GLU A 77 0.10 -7.12 15.90
C GLU A 77 -0.72 -6.47 14.79
N ALA A 78 -2.00 -6.84 14.63
CA ALA A 78 -2.91 -6.20 13.69
C ALA A 78 -3.13 -4.72 14.02
N ALA A 79 -3.35 -4.37 15.29
CA ALA A 79 -3.52 -2.99 15.72
C ALA A 79 -2.25 -2.15 15.45
N ARG A 80 -1.07 -2.75 15.59
CA ARG A 80 0.19 -2.09 15.26
C ARG A 80 0.31 -1.83 13.76
N LEU A 81 -0.06 -2.78 12.91
CA LEU A 81 -0.04 -2.62 11.45
C LEU A 81 -1.02 -1.53 11.00
N SER A 82 -2.27 -1.53 11.48
CA SER A 82 -3.24 -0.46 11.18
C SER A 82 -2.76 0.92 11.66
N GLY A 83 -1.94 0.97 12.72
CA GLY A 83 -1.28 2.20 13.16
C GLY A 83 -0.29 2.81 12.15
N GLU A 84 0.18 2.04 11.16
CA GLU A 84 1.08 2.51 10.11
C GLU A 84 0.33 3.16 8.92
N HIS A 85 -0.93 2.78 8.67
CA HIS A 85 -1.78 3.29 7.60
C HIS A 85 -1.83 4.84 7.51
N PRO A 86 -2.11 5.59 8.59
CA PRO A 86 -2.12 7.06 8.53
C PRO A 86 -0.75 7.67 8.20
N LEU A 87 0.36 6.96 8.52
CA LEU A 87 1.70 7.42 8.18
C LEU A 87 1.96 7.31 6.68
N PHE A 88 1.55 6.21 6.05
CA PHE A 88 1.68 6.04 4.60
C PHE A 88 0.88 7.09 3.82
N LEU A 89 -0.36 7.37 4.24
CA LEU A 89 -1.18 8.42 3.61
C LEU A 89 -0.55 9.80 3.76
N HIS A 90 0.05 10.10 4.92
CA HIS A 90 0.79 11.33 5.13
C HIS A 90 2.01 11.43 4.22
N GLU A 91 2.82 10.38 4.12
CA GLU A 91 4.04 10.34 3.29
C GLU A 91 3.73 10.54 1.79
N ILE A 92 2.66 9.94 1.26
CA ILE A 92 2.22 10.20 -0.12
C ILE A 92 1.77 11.63 -0.33
N ARG A 93 1.04 12.21 0.64
CA ARG A 93 0.61 13.61 0.56
C ARG A 93 1.80 14.57 0.50
N GLU A 94 2.83 14.32 1.30
CA GLU A 94 4.08 15.09 1.27
C GLU A 94 4.80 14.95 -0.07
N CYS A 95 4.88 13.73 -0.62
CA CYS A 95 5.46 13.50 -1.95
C CYS A 95 4.68 14.23 -3.04
N ARG A 96 3.34 14.23 -2.96
CA ARG A 96 2.46 14.95 -3.89
C ARG A 96 2.68 16.46 -3.80
N GLN A 97 2.79 17.02 -2.61
CA GLN A 97 3.06 18.44 -2.44
C GLN A 97 4.39 18.82 -3.10
N ALA A 98 5.45 18.07 -2.78
CA ALA A 98 6.77 18.28 -3.38
C ALA A 98 6.76 18.11 -4.91
N ALA A 99 5.95 17.20 -5.45
CA ALA A 99 5.79 16.99 -6.89
C ALA A 99 5.04 18.14 -7.59
N ASN A 100 4.12 18.84 -6.91
CA ASN A 100 3.44 20.02 -7.46
C ASN A 100 4.32 21.27 -7.46
N GLU A 101 5.26 21.35 -6.52
CA GLU A 101 6.23 22.45 -6.40
C GLU A 101 7.41 22.32 -7.37
N GLN A 102 7.55 21.17 -8.03
CA GLN A 102 8.67 20.85 -8.93
C GLN A 102 8.16 20.52 -10.34
N SER A 103 8.93 20.91 -11.35
CA SER A 103 8.79 20.36 -12.70
C SER A 103 9.89 19.33 -12.95
N ALA A 104 9.67 18.42 -13.89
CA ALA A 104 10.69 17.47 -14.28
C ALA A 104 11.96 18.21 -14.78
N PRO A 105 13.18 17.69 -14.49
CA PRO A 105 13.46 16.49 -13.71
C PRO A 105 13.26 16.68 -12.20
N TYR A 106 12.71 15.67 -11.53
CA TYR A 106 12.45 15.71 -10.08
C TYR A 106 13.73 15.58 -9.24
N SER A 107 13.78 16.27 -8.10
CA SER A 107 14.94 16.28 -7.21
C SER A 107 15.31 14.89 -6.69
N ALA A 108 16.61 14.66 -6.45
CA ALA A 108 17.10 13.44 -5.79
C ALA A 108 16.46 13.20 -4.42
N GLU A 109 16.05 14.27 -3.74
CA GLU A 109 15.34 14.19 -2.46
C GLU A 109 13.95 13.56 -2.64
N LEU A 110 13.13 14.06 -3.57
CA LEU A 110 11.81 13.48 -3.84
C LEU A 110 11.90 12.01 -4.27
N ARG A 111 12.87 11.71 -5.14
CA ARG A 111 13.15 10.32 -5.58
C ARG A 111 13.51 9.42 -4.39
N GLY A 112 14.40 9.90 -3.51
CA GLY A 112 14.82 9.17 -2.32
C GLY A 112 13.70 8.99 -1.29
N ARG A 113 12.84 10.00 -1.11
CA ARG A 113 11.66 9.92 -0.24
C ARG A 113 10.67 8.87 -0.74
N PHE A 114 10.29 8.94 -2.02
CA PHE A 114 9.34 7.98 -2.59
C PHE A 114 9.87 6.55 -2.57
N ARG A 115 11.17 6.33 -2.87
CA ARG A 115 11.76 4.99 -2.79
C ARG A 115 11.67 4.40 -1.39
N LYS A 116 12.01 5.17 -0.36
CA LYS A 116 11.91 4.72 1.04
C LYS A 116 10.46 4.43 1.45
N PHE A 117 9.53 5.25 0.99
CA PHE A 117 8.11 5.01 1.16
C PHE A 117 7.71 3.66 0.54
N ALA A 118 8.05 3.42 -0.74
CA ALA A 118 7.68 2.20 -1.45
C ALA A 118 8.28 0.95 -0.78
N GLU A 119 9.55 1.01 -0.36
CA GLU A 119 10.20 -0.08 0.39
C GLU A 119 9.47 -0.39 1.70
N ARG A 120 9.04 0.63 2.44
CA ARG A 120 8.29 0.44 3.69
C ARG A 120 6.89 -0.08 3.46
N TYR A 121 6.20 0.40 2.44
CA TYR A 121 4.84 -0.04 2.09
C TYR A 121 4.83 -1.52 1.69
N LEU A 122 5.74 -1.95 0.80
CA LEU A 122 5.84 -3.36 0.41
C LEU A 122 6.18 -4.27 1.60
N HIS A 123 6.98 -3.78 2.55
CA HIS A 123 7.28 -4.53 3.77
C HIS A 123 6.06 -4.65 4.69
N HIS A 124 5.26 -3.59 4.79
CA HIS A 124 4.01 -3.60 5.54
C HIS A 124 3.01 -4.62 4.94
N GLU A 125 2.81 -4.61 3.62
CA GLU A 125 1.96 -5.61 2.94
C GLU A 125 2.45 -7.06 3.18
N HIS A 126 3.77 -7.27 3.20
CA HIS A 126 4.34 -8.58 3.51
C HIS A 126 4.05 -9.03 4.95
N HIS A 127 4.05 -8.11 5.91
CA HIS A 127 3.68 -8.40 7.30
C HIS A 127 2.19 -8.71 7.43
N GLU A 128 1.33 -7.94 6.77
CA GLU A 128 -0.11 -8.18 6.73
C GLU A 128 -0.46 -9.55 6.13
N ASN A 129 0.15 -9.88 5.00
CA ASN A 129 -0.03 -11.19 4.37
C ASN A 129 0.48 -12.33 5.27
N SER A 130 1.59 -12.12 5.99
CA SER A 130 2.14 -13.10 6.93
C SER A 130 1.24 -13.29 8.16
N LEU A 131 0.66 -12.20 8.68
CA LEU A 131 -0.32 -12.22 9.76
C LEU A 131 -1.59 -12.96 9.34
N ALA A 132 -2.09 -12.69 8.13
CA ALA A 132 -3.21 -13.41 7.55
C ALA A 132 -2.92 -14.92 7.44
N GLN A 133 -1.79 -15.31 6.83
CA GLN A 133 -1.38 -16.71 6.69
C GLN A 133 -1.32 -17.45 8.02
N ARG A 134 -0.74 -16.83 9.06
CA ARG A 134 -0.67 -17.40 10.42
C ARG A 134 -2.06 -17.63 11.01
N ALA A 135 -3.01 -16.72 10.77
CA ALA A 135 -4.37 -16.89 11.25
C ALA A 135 -5.10 -18.05 10.56
N PHE A 136 -4.82 -18.30 9.27
CA PHE A 136 -5.39 -19.43 8.53
C PHE A 136 -4.71 -20.77 8.88
N ASP A 137 -3.41 -20.78 9.18
CA ASP A 137 -2.68 -21.99 9.57
C ASP A 137 -3.13 -22.52 10.94
N VAL A 138 -3.41 -21.61 11.90
CA VAL A 138 -3.93 -21.95 13.24
C VAL A 138 -5.31 -22.62 13.18
N ASP A 139 -6.14 -22.29 12.19
CA ASP A 139 -7.47 -22.89 11.98
C ASP A 139 -7.39 -24.35 11.49
N ILE A 140 -6.32 -24.72 10.78
CA ILE A 140 -6.10 -26.09 10.27
C ILE A 140 -5.50 -27.01 11.35
N GLY A 141 -4.87 -26.46 12.38
CA GLY A 141 -4.14 -27.21 13.41
C GLY A 141 -4.97 -27.84 14.54
N VAL A 142 -6.29 -27.66 14.58
CA VAL A 142 -7.16 -28.26 15.61
C VAL A 142 -7.80 -29.53 15.06
N GLY A 143 -6.98 -30.58 14.91
CA GLY A 143 -7.42 -31.86 14.39
C GLY A 143 -6.41 -32.99 14.61
N ASP A 144 -6.14 -33.34 15.87
CA ASP A 144 -5.83 -34.71 16.33
C ASP A 144 -6.25 -34.88 17.80
#